data_AF-A0A225DL15-F1
#
_entry.id   AF-A0A225DL15-F1
#
_cell.length_a   1.000
_cell.length_b   1.000
_cell.length_c   1.000
_cell.angle_alpha   90.00
_cell.angle_beta   90.00
_cell.angle_gamma   90.00
#
_symmetry.space_group_name_H-M   'P 1'
#
loop_
_entity.id
_entity.type
_entity.pdbx_description
1 polymer ?
#
loop_
_entity_poly.entity_id
_entity_poly.type
_entity_poly.pdbx_seq_one_letter_code
_entity_poly.pdbx_strand_id
1 'polypeptide(L)' 'MVDANPGADFRAQATVVFAIFMAALVVIAFGLTALGWWLGRWWGAAIGAVVGALLFLAGLAGAGLLYAMTQDGA' A
#
# COMPACT_ATOMS: atom_id res chain seq x y z
N MET A 1 21.13 29.57 -9.77
CA MET A 1 19.87 29.75 -9.02
C MET A 1 19.12 28.45 -9.18
N VAL A 2 18.97 27.70 -8.09
CA VAL A 2 18.26 26.41 -8.10
C VAL A 2 16.79 26.73 -8.29
N ASP A 3 16.23 26.34 -9.44
CA ASP A 3 14.79 26.35 -9.67
C ASP A 3 14.16 25.33 -8.70
N ALA A 4 13.90 25.78 -7.49
CA ALA A 4 13.11 25.05 -6.51
C ALA A 4 11.71 24.97 -7.10
N ASN A 5 11.41 23.84 -7.72
CA ASN A 5 10.08 23.52 -8.21
C ASN A 5 9.43 22.64 -7.13
N PRO A 6 8.90 23.22 -6.03
CA PRO A 6 8.50 22.48 -4.84
C PRO A 6 7.47 21.39 -5.14
N GLY A 7 6.66 21.56 -6.20
CA GLY A 7 5.71 20.54 -6.65
C GLY A 7 6.34 19.30 -7.29
N ALA A 8 7.59 19.36 -7.77
CA ALA A 8 8.31 18.20 -8.32
C ALA A 8 8.93 17.36 -7.20
N ASP A 9 9.51 18.00 -6.19
CA ASP A 9 10.08 17.33 -5.02
C ASP A 9 9.00 16.66 -4.16
N PHE A 10 7.84 17.31 -4.00
CA PHE A 10 6.68 16.71 -3.34
C PHE A 10 6.14 15.48 -4.07
N ARG A 11 6.05 15.52 -5.41
CA ARG A 11 5.61 14.37 -6.22
C ARG A 11 6.59 13.20 -6.13
N ALA A 12 7.89 13.47 -6.12
CA ALA A 12 8.91 12.44 -5.97
C ALA A 12 8.81 11.76 -4.59
N GLN A 13 8.67 12.53 -3.50
CA GLN A 13 8.49 11.98 -2.16
C GLN A 13 7.17 11.22 -2.02
N ALA A 14 6.06 11.75 -2.54
CA ALA A 14 4.76 11.08 -2.53
C ALA A 14 4.80 9.74 -3.26
N THR A 15 5.52 9.65 -4.38
CA THR A 15 5.69 8.40 -5.14
C THR A 15 6.49 7.38 -4.33
N VAL A 16 7.55 7.80 -3.63
CA VAL A 16 8.34 6.92 -2.76
C VAL A 16 7.50 6.42 -1.58
N VAL A 17 6.75 7.30 -0.92
CA VAL A 17 5.87 6.93 0.19
C VAL A 17 4.79 5.96 -0.28
N PHE A 18 4.18 6.20 -1.45
CA PHE A 18 3.22 5.29 -2.07
C PHE A 18 3.83 3.91 -2.36
N ALA A 19 5.06 3.88 -2.92
CA ALA A 19 5.76 2.63 -3.20
C ALA A 19 6.08 1.84 -1.92
N ILE A 20 6.53 2.51 -0.85
CA ILE A 20 6.76 1.89 0.47
C ILE A 20 5.46 1.35 1.04
N PHE A 21 4.37 2.10 0.95
CA PHE A 21 3.06 1.67 1.44
C PHE A 21 2.54 0.44 0.69
N MET A 22 2.70 0.41 -0.64
CA MET A 22 2.39 -0.75 -1.47
C MET A 22 3.24 -1.97 -1.09
N ALA A 23 4.55 -1.79 -0.93
CA ALA A 23 5.44 -2.87 -0.51
C ALA A 23 5.04 -3.42 0.87
N ALA A 24 4.68 -2.56 1.82
CA ALA A 24 4.20 -2.96 3.14
C ALA A 24 2.89 -3.76 3.07
N LEU A 25 1.91 -3.32 2.26
CA LEU A 25 0.65 -4.05 2.07
C LEU A 25 0.88 -5.44 1.47
N VAL A 26 1.78 -5.56 0.48
CA VAL A 26 2.16 -6.85 -0.10
C VAL A 26 2.78 -7.77 0.95
N VAL A 27 3.73 -7.26 1.75
CA VAL A 27 4.37 -8.03 2.82
C VAL A 27 3.35 -8.50 3.86
N ILE A 28 2.39 -7.64 4.24
CA ILE A 28 1.32 -8.01 5.18
C ILE A 28 0.42 -9.09 4.57
N ALA A 29 0.02 -8.96 3.31
CA ALA A 29 -0.84 -9.94 2.64
C ALA A 29 -0.18 -11.33 2.54
N PHE A 30 1.10 -11.38 2.13
CA PHE A 30 1.86 -12.64 2.11
C PHE A 30 2.13 -13.17 3.52
N GLY A 31 2.43 -12.30 4.47
CA GLY A 31 2.61 -12.64 5.88
C GLY A 31 1.37 -13.31 6.46
N LEU A 32 0.19 -12.72 6.28
CA LEU A 32 -1.09 -13.27 6.73
C LEU A 32 -1.41 -14.61 6.06
N THR A 33 -1.08 -14.76 4.78
CA THR A 33 -1.27 -16.02 4.04
C THR A 33 -0.37 -17.12 4.59
N ALA A 34 0.90 -16.81 4.87
CA ALA A 34 1.86 -17.76 5.48
C ALA A 34 1.47 -18.13 6.92
N LEU A 35 1.03 -17.16 7.72
CA LEU A 35 0.56 -17.36 9.10
C LEU A 35 -0.72 -18.20 9.12
N GLY A 36 -1.64 -17.92 8.19
CA GLY A 36 -2.84 -18.70 7.96
C GLY A 36 -2.52 -20.14 7.54
N TRP A 37 -1.53 -20.35 6.67
CA TRP A 37 -1.07 -21.67 6.30
C TRP A 37 -0.56 -22.46 7.52
N TRP A 38 0.18 -21.81 8.41
CA TRP A 38 0.72 -22.44 9.61
C TRP A 38 -0.36 -22.81 10.64
N LEU A 39 -1.39 -21.95 10.81
CA LEU A 39 -2.47 -22.15 11.78
C LEU A 39 -3.59 -23.10 11.31
N GLY A 40 -3.88 -23.16 10.00
CA GLY A 40 -5.06 -23.83 9.48
C GLY A 40 -4.85 -24.59 8.16
N ARG A 41 -3.60 -24.80 7.73
CA ARG A 41 -3.23 -25.36 6.42
C ARG A 41 -3.98 -24.63 5.30
N TRP A 42 -4.88 -25.33 4.60
CA TRP A 42 -5.60 -24.83 3.44
C TRP A 42 -6.67 -23.79 3.80
N TRP A 43 -7.38 -23.97 4.92
CA TRP A 43 -8.43 -23.05 5.34
C TRP A 43 -7.86 -21.74 5.87
N GLY A 44 -6.79 -21.82 6.65
CA GLY A 44 -6.12 -20.62 7.15
C GLY A 44 -5.42 -19.84 6.04
N ALA A 45 -4.82 -20.50 5.05
CA ALA A 45 -4.25 -19.81 3.89
C ALA A 45 -5.32 -19.12 3.03
N ALA A 46 -6.49 -19.74 2.82
CA ALA A 46 -7.59 -19.12 2.11
C ALA A 46 -8.11 -17.87 2.84
N ILE A 47 -8.29 -17.93 4.17
CA ILE A 47 -8.70 -16.79 4.98
C ILE A 47 -7.62 -15.70 4.97
N GLY A 48 -6.35 -16.08 5.14
CA GLY A 48 -5.22 -15.15 5.10
C GLY A 48 -5.10 -14.44 3.75
N ALA A 49 -5.32 -15.14 2.64
CA ALA A 49 -5.33 -14.57 1.30
C ALA A 49 -6.50 -13.60 1.09
N VAL A 50 -7.72 -13.95 1.55
CA VAL A 50 -8.89 -13.08 1.44
C VAL A 50 -8.73 -11.82 2.30
N VAL A 51 -8.29 -11.96 3.55
CA VAL A 51 -8.04 -10.81 4.45
C VAL A 51 -6.90 -9.96 3.91
N GLY A 52 -5.82 -10.57 3.43
CA GLY A 52 -4.71 -9.87 2.78
C GLY A 52 -5.15 -9.09 1.55
N ALA A 53 -5.99 -9.67 0.69
CA ALA A 53 -6.53 -8.99 -0.49
C ALA A 53 -7.46 -7.83 -0.13
N LEU A 54 -8.31 -7.99 0.89
CA LEU A 54 -9.17 -6.92 1.38
C LEU A 54 -8.36 -5.76 1.95
N LEU A 55 -7.33 -6.04 2.76
CA LEU A 55 -6.42 -5.03 3.29
C LEU A 55 -5.63 -4.34 2.18
N PHE A 56 -5.17 -5.10 1.18
CA PHE A 56 -4.49 -4.55 0.02
C PHE A 56 -5.40 -3.57 -0.74
N LEU A 57 -6.64 -3.97 -1.05
CA LEU A 57 -7.62 -3.10 -1.72
C LEU A 57 -7.98 -1.85 -0.91
N ALA A 58 -8.20 -2.00 0.41
CA ALA A 58 -8.46 -0.88 1.30
C ALA A 58 -7.27 0.08 1.38
N GLY A 59 -6.05 -0.46 1.44
CA GLY A 59 -4.82 0.32 1.41
C GLY A 59 -4.60 1.03 0.06
N LEU A 60 -4.96 0.40 -1.06
CA LEU A 60 -4.92 0.98 -2.39
C LEU A 60 -5.93 2.13 -2.53
N ALA A 61 -7.14 1.96 -2.02
CA ALA A 61 -8.15 3.00 -1.97
C ALA A 61 -7.71 4.19 -1.11
N GLY A 62 -7.17 3.94 0.09
CA GLY A 62 -6.64 4.99 0.97
C GLY A 62 -5.45 5.73 0.35
N ALA A 63 -4.52 5.01 -0.26
CA ALA A 63 -3.37 5.58 -0.95
C ALA A 63 -3.78 6.38 -2.20
N GLY A 64 -4.78 5.90 -2.95
CA GLY A 64 -5.37 6.64 -4.08
C GLY A 64 -6.06 7.94 -3.64
N LEU A 65 -6.76 7.92 -2.51
CA LEU A 65 -7.36 9.11 -1.89
C LEU A 65 -6.30 10.14 -1.46
N LEU A 66 -5.24 9.68 -0.80
CA LEU A 66 -4.12 10.53 -0.41
C LEU A 66 -3.41 11.12 -1.63
N TYR A 67 -3.22 10.33 -2.69
CA TYR A 67 -2.67 10.81 -3.96
C TYR A 67 -3.56 11.86 -4.61
N ALA A 68 -4.88 11.62 -4.68
CA ALA A 68 -5.85 12.59 -5.20
C ALA A 68 -5.82 13.91 -4.42
N MET A 69 -5.79 13.86 -3.08
CA MET A 69 -5.65 15.05 -2.23
C MET A 69 -4.35 15.82 -2.48
N THR A 70 -3.25 15.14 -2.84
CA THR A 70 -2.01 15.82 -3.25
C THR A 70 -2.06 16.45 -4.64
N GLN A 71 -3.02 16.05 -5.49
CA GLN A 71 -3.23 16.68 -6.79
C GLN A 71 -4.25 17.82 -6.74
N ASP A 72 -5.28 17.73 -5.90
CA ASP A 72 -6.28 18.80 -5.69
C ASP A 72 -5.73 20.00 -4.88
N GLY A 73 -4.51 19.89 -4.33
CA GLY A 73 -3.82 20.96 -3.60
C GLY A 73 -2.92 21.87 -4.46
N ALA A 74 -3.01 21.80 -5.80
CA ALA A 74 -2.31 22.68 -6.76
C ALA A 74 -3.28 23.70 -7.37
#